data_AF-A0A7W0Z8E4-F1
#
_entry.id   AF-A0A7W0Z8E4-F1
#
_cell.length_a   1.000
_cell.length_b   1.000
_cell.length_c   1.000
_cell.angle_alpha   90.00
_cell.angle_beta   90.00
_cell.angle_gamma   90.00
#
_symmetry.space_group_name_H-M   'P 1'
#
loop_
_entity.id
_entity.type
_entity.pdbx_description
1 polymer ?
#
loop_
_entity_poly.entity_id
_entity_poly.type
_entity_poly.pdbx_seq_one_letter_code
_entity_poly.pdbx_strand_id
1 'polypeptide(L)'
;RRAAGFARRRRDVDERYDPTEALDGAARYLGIAQPRFGREDLAVASYHMGIGNLKDVIDAYVAPSRPARTTSATVEERDLSFSQLLFDSSPLENRRTYRLLAGFGDDSRSYLFRVEAAREIMELHRDDPEELVRLERLHAQWPSGELVLRPPEESEPFADPGALRDAYDAGDLISLPNEPKRLGYALEPGLGRFAAGSEGSHPSLYRGLRPEAVATLLFITKEVRRVAGHADLRVTDAVRDPAAPAGAGEPPGAFSPHATGYAFDIAREYGGPRVGPAFAYVLERLRALRVIDYVVERDEIHIGVGPDAERLLPVQEALVPEPE
;
A
#
# COMPACT_ATOMS: atom_id res chain seq x y z
N ARG A 1 15.07 -31.86 4.49
CA ARG A 1 15.47 -32.78 5.58
C ARG A 1 16.05 -32.06 6.81
N ARG A 2 17.00 -31.10 6.67
CA ARG A 2 17.49 -30.28 7.81
C ARG A 2 16.40 -29.37 8.41
N ALA A 3 15.60 -28.69 7.59
CA ALA A 3 14.49 -27.83 8.06
C ALA A 3 13.45 -28.61 8.90
N ALA A 4 13.02 -29.79 8.45
CA ALA A 4 12.11 -30.66 9.21
C ALA A 4 12.71 -31.15 10.56
N GLY A 5 14.04 -31.33 10.62
CA GLY A 5 14.75 -31.67 11.87
C GLY A 5 14.88 -30.48 12.83
N PHE A 6 14.92 -29.25 12.34
CA PHE A 6 14.86 -28.04 13.16
C PHE A 6 13.45 -27.74 13.65
N ALA A 7 12.43 -27.94 12.81
CA ALA A 7 11.02 -27.80 13.20
C ALA A 7 10.64 -28.75 14.34
N ARG A 8 11.06 -30.02 14.26
CA ARG A 8 10.83 -31.00 15.34
C ARG A 8 11.48 -30.59 16.67
N ARG A 9 12.76 -30.21 16.64
CA ARG A 9 13.46 -29.75 17.85
C ARG A 9 12.92 -28.46 18.45
N ARG A 10 12.26 -27.60 17.66
CA ARG A 10 11.63 -26.38 18.17
C ARG A 10 10.33 -26.67 18.93
N ARG A 11 9.57 -27.69 18.51
CA ARG A 11 8.37 -28.15 19.23
C ARG A 11 8.68 -28.60 20.65
N ASP A 12 9.81 -29.29 20.83
CA ASP A 12 10.22 -29.79 22.14
C ASP A 12 10.66 -28.69 23.12
N VAL A 13 10.85 -27.45 22.65
CA VAL A 13 11.43 -26.34 23.44
C VAL A 13 10.46 -25.17 23.59
N ASP A 14 9.53 -24.99 22.64
CA ASP A 14 8.64 -23.84 22.59
C ASP A 14 7.26 -24.28 22.06
N GLU A 15 6.29 -24.25 22.98
CA GLU A 15 4.88 -24.63 22.78
C GLU A 15 4.24 -23.93 21.56
N ARG A 16 4.75 -22.76 21.15
CA ARG A 16 4.28 -22.04 19.96
C ARG A 16 4.53 -22.78 18.65
N TYR A 17 5.41 -23.79 18.64
CA TYR A 17 5.68 -24.62 17.47
C TYR A 17 4.87 -25.93 17.47
N ASP A 18 4.23 -26.30 18.59
CA ASP A 18 3.26 -27.38 18.64
C ASP A 18 1.89 -26.87 18.15
N PRO A 19 1.35 -27.40 17.04
CA PRO A 19 0.09 -26.89 16.50
C PRO A 19 -1.10 -27.01 17.45
N THR A 20 -1.15 -28.07 18.27
CA THR A 20 -2.27 -28.31 19.18
C THR A 20 -2.22 -27.30 20.33
N GLU A 21 -1.06 -27.17 20.97
CA GLU A 21 -0.88 -26.23 22.08
C GLU A 21 -1.05 -24.76 21.63
N ALA A 22 -0.55 -24.43 20.43
CA ALA A 22 -0.74 -23.10 19.84
C ALA A 22 -2.22 -22.77 19.59
N LEU A 23 -3.00 -23.72 19.06
CA LEU A 23 -4.44 -23.55 18.84
C LEU A 23 -5.20 -23.44 20.17
N ASP A 24 -4.89 -24.27 21.15
CA ASP A 24 -5.51 -24.21 22.47
C ASP A 24 -5.19 -22.87 23.19
N GLY A 25 -3.95 -22.39 23.06
CA GLY A 25 -3.54 -21.09 23.56
C GLY A 25 -4.30 -19.94 22.89
N ALA A 26 -4.45 -20.00 21.56
CA ALA A 26 -5.21 -19.02 20.80
C ALA A 26 -6.70 -19.02 21.18
N ALA A 27 -7.33 -20.19 21.23
CA ALA A 27 -8.73 -20.35 21.63
C ALA A 27 -8.99 -19.83 23.04
N ARG A 28 -8.09 -20.12 23.99
CA ARG A 28 -8.16 -19.60 25.36
C ARG A 28 -8.08 -18.08 25.38
N TYR A 29 -7.16 -17.48 24.62
CA TYR A 29 -7.05 -16.03 24.55
C TYR A 29 -8.32 -15.39 23.98
N LEU A 30 -8.82 -15.92 22.86
CA LEU A 30 -10.02 -15.40 22.20
C LEU A 30 -11.26 -15.54 23.10
N GLY A 31 -11.40 -16.66 23.82
CA GLY A 31 -12.46 -16.84 24.82
C GLY A 31 -12.42 -15.84 25.97
N ILE A 32 -11.25 -15.27 26.25
CA ILE A 32 -11.02 -14.22 27.25
C ILE A 32 -11.25 -12.81 26.66
N ALA A 33 -10.90 -12.59 25.39
CA ALA A 33 -11.03 -11.31 24.70
C ALA A 33 -12.47 -11.02 24.25
N GLN A 34 -13.17 -12.02 23.71
CA GLN A 34 -14.54 -11.90 23.20
C GLN A 34 -15.50 -11.23 24.20
N PRO A 35 -15.66 -11.69 25.46
CA PRO A 35 -16.58 -11.06 26.39
C PRO A 35 -16.13 -9.65 26.85
N ARG A 36 -14.85 -9.28 26.70
CA ARG A 36 -14.36 -7.95 27.06
C ARG A 36 -14.70 -6.89 26.03
N PHE A 37 -14.69 -7.25 24.75
CA PHE A 37 -15.00 -6.33 23.65
C PHE A 37 -16.44 -6.48 23.13
N GLY A 38 -17.05 -7.64 23.30
CA GLY A 38 -18.40 -7.93 22.80
C GLY A 38 -18.48 -8.13 21.28
N ARG A 39 -17.33 -8.11 20.57
CA ARG A 39 -17.24 -8.20 19.11
C ARG A 39 -16.01 -9.01 18.69
N GLU A 40 -16.19 -9.85 17.67
CA GLU A 40 -15.17 -10.82 17.23
C GLU A 40 -13.95 -10.16 16.56
N ASP A 41 -14.18 -9.18 15.69
CA ASP A 41 -13.10 -8.44 15.01
C ASP A 41 -12.13 -7.76 16.01
N LEU A 42 -12.67 -7.16 17.08
CA LEU A 42 -11.89 -6.57 18.16
C LEU A 42 -11.17 -7.64 18.98
N ALA A 43 -11.81 -8.78 19.25
CA ALA A 43 -11.15 -9.89 19.94
C ALA A 43 -9.96 -10.43 19.13
N VAL A 44 -10.14 -10.65 17.84
CA VAL A 44 -9.09 -11.10 16.91
C VAL A 44 -7.98 -10.05 16.78
N ALA A 45 -8.31 -8.78 16.52
CA ALA A 45 -7.32 -7.70 16.45
C ALA A 45 -6.50 -7.59 17.74
N SER A 46 -7.14 -7.79 18.90
CA SER A 46 -6.46 -7.76 20.19
C SER A 46 -5.45 -8.89 20.38
N TYR A 47 -5.47 -9.96 19.59
CA TYR A 47 -4.58 -11.11 19.77
C TYR A 47 -3.10 -10.73 19.66
N HIS A 48 -2.77 -9.90 18.67
CA HIS A 48 -1.39 -9.46 18.46
C HIS A 48 -1.03 -8.24 19.31
N MET A 49 -1.94 -7.25 19.40
CA MET A 49 -1.65 -6.00 20.12
C MET A 49 -1.86 -6.09 21.63
N GLY A 50 -2.59 -7.09 22.11
CA GLY A 50 -3.00 -7.22 23.51
C GLY A 50 -4.31 -6.50 23.84
N ILE A 51 -5.11 -7.11 24.73
CA ILE A 51 -6.40 -6.57 25.21
C ILE A 51 -6.25 -5.16 25.80
N GLY A 52 -5.19 -4.92 26.60
CA GLY A 52 -4.95 -3.63 27.24
C GLY A 52 -4.73 -2.50 26.23
N ASN A 53 -3.89 -2.76 25.23
CA ASN A 53 -3.59 -1.79 24.17
C ASN A 53 -4.84 -1.48 23.33
N LEU A 54 -5.62 -2.50 22.94
CA LEU A 54 -6.86 -2.24 22.17
C LEU A 54 -7.89 -1.47 23.00
N LYS A 55 -8.00 -1.74 24.31
CA LYS A 55 -8.83 -0.93 25.20
C LYS A 55 -8.40 0.53 25.20
N ASP A 56 -7.10 0.81 25.30
CA ASP A 56 -6.60 2.19 25.29
C ASP A 56 -6.84 2.91 23.95
N VAL A 57 -6.80 2.16 22.82
CA VAL A 57 -7.22 2.65 21.50
C VAL A 57 -8.70 3.03 21.49
N ILE A 58 -9.59 2.17 22.00
CA ILE A 58 -11.04 2.44 22.09
C ILE A 58 -11.31 3.67 22.96
N ASP A 59 -10.68 3.74 24.15
CA ASP A 59 -10.84 4.87 25.07
C ASP A 59 -10.34 6.18 24.45
N ALA A 60 -9.26 6.13 23.67
CA ALA A 60 -8.76 7.28 22.94
C ALA A 60 -9.70 7.73 21.81
N TYR A 61 -10.39 6.79 21.16
CA TYR A 61 -11.31 7.05 20.04
C TYR A 61 -12.62 7.69 20.51
N VAL A 62 -13.20 7.23 21.62
CA VAL A 62 -14.47 7.78 22.12
C VAL A 62 -14.31 9.11 22.87
N ALA A 63 -13.08 9.49 23.23
CA ALA A 63 -12.80 10.77 23.88
C ALA A 63 -13.23 11.96 22.99
N PRO A 64 -13.80 13.04 23.56
CA PRO A 64 -13.87 13.37 24.99
C PRO A 64 -15.06 12.74 25.72
N SER A 65 -15.90 11.96 25.04
CA SER A 65 -17.02 11.29 25.72
C SER A 65 -16.48 10.31 26.75
N ARG A 66 -17.17 10.21 27.88
CA ARG A 66 -16.83 9.22 28.89
C ARG A 66 -17.14 7.82 28.34
N PRO A 67 -16.20 6.86 28.39
CA PRO A 67 -16.50 5.47 28.07
C PRO A 67 -17.54 4.93 29.06
N ALA A 68 -18.27 3.91 28.63
CA ALA A 68 -19.19 3.17 29.50
C ALA A 68 -18.41 2.43 30.62
N ARG A 69 -19.14 1.76 31.51
CA ARG A 69 -18.55 1.05 32.65
C ARG A 69 -17.61 -0.09 32.23
N THR A 70 -17.87 -0.72 31.10
CA THR A 70 -17.04 -1.78 30.51
C THR A 70 -16.71 -1.43 29.07
N THR A 71 -15.59 -1.96 28.56
CA THR A 71 -15.21 -1.76 27.15
C THR A 71 -16.26 -2.33 26.20
N SER A 72 -16.84 -3.50 26.50
CA SER A 72 -17.94 -4.08 25.71
C SER A 72 -19.16 -3.17 25.61
N ALA A 73 -19.55 -2.52 26.71
CA ALA A 73 -20.67 -1.57 26.69
C ALA A 73 -20.32 -0.33 25.84
N THR A 74 -19.09 0.17 25.92
CA THR A 74 -18.63 1.27 25.05
C THR A 74 -18.70 0.87 23.58
N VAL A 75 -18.27 -0.35 23.24
CA VAL A 75 -18.31 -0.90 21.88
C VAL A 75 -19.75 -1.02 21.38
N GLU A 76 -20.65 -1.57 22.20
CA GLU A 76 -22.06 -1.74 21.86
C GLU A 76 -22.79 -0.39 21.69
N GLU A 77 -22.65 0.52 22.65
CA GLU A 77 -23.31 1.84 22.63
C GLU A 77 -22.88 2.70 21.43
N ARG A 78 -21.68 2.46 20.90
CA ARG A 78 -21.06 3.24 19.81
C ARG A 78 -20.95 2.46 18.50
N ASP A 79 -21.42 1.21 18.48
CA ASP A 79 -21.26 0.25 17.38
C ASP A 79 -19.83 0.22 16.80
N LEU A 80 -18.82 0.15 17.67
CA LEU A 80 -17.42 0.23 17.23
C LEU A 80 -16.99 -1.09 16.58
N SER A 81 -16.33 -0.98 15.43
CA SER A 81 -15.58 -2.08 14.79
C SER A 81 -14.09 -1.77 14.77
N PHE A 82 -13.24 -2.80 14.64
CA PHE A 82 -11.80 -2.58 14.49
C PHE A 82 -11.49 -1.79 13.21
N SER A 83 -12.18 -2.11 12.10
CA SER A 83 -12.04 -1.39 10.84
C SER A 83 -12.36 0.09 11.00
N GLN A 84 -13.42 0.44 11.73
CA GLN A 84 -13.75 1.84 12.03
C GLN A 84 -12.63 2.52 12.82
N LEU A 85 -12.16 1.92 13.93
CA LEU A 85 -11.07 2.48 14.73
C LEU A 85 -9.82 2.74 13.88
N LEU A 86 -9.50 1.82 12.98
CA LEU A 86 -8.34 1.90 12.11
C LEU A 86 -8.51 2.96 11.00
N PHE A 87 -9.60 2.92 10.25
CA PHE A 87 -9.79 3.75 9.05
C PHE A 87 -10.26 5.18 9.37
N ASP A 88 -11.03 5.38 10.44
CA ASP A 88 -11.44 6.72 10.88
C ASP A 88 -10.33 7.49 11.61
N SER A 89 -9.22 6.83 11.91
CA SER A 89 -8.08 7.44 12.59
C SER A 89 -6.99 7.89 11.61
N SER A 90 -6.62 9.17 11.70
CA SER A 90 -5.60 9.78 10.85
C SER A 90 -4.71 10.77 11.62
N PRO A 91 -3.64 11.30 10.99
CA PRO A 91 -2.88 12.40 11.57
C PRO A 91 -3.71 13.67 11.88
N LEU A 92 -4.89 13.80 11.25
CA LEU A 92 -5.78 14.96 11.35
C LEU A 92 -7.03 14.68 12.19
N GLU A 93 -7.62 13.50 12.06
CA GLU A 93 -8.84 13.05 12.75
C GLU A 93 -8.52 11.92 13.75
N ASN A 94 -9.18 11.90 14.91
CA ASN A 94 -8.90 10.91 15.97
C ASN A 94 -7.39 10.74 16.27
N ARG A 95 -6.68 11.88 16.30
CA ARG A 95 -5.20 11.95 16.29
C ARG A 95 -4.52 11.16 17.39
N ARG A 96 -5.17 10.99 18.55
CA ARG A 96 -4.64 10.22 19.68
C ARG A 96 -4.73 8.72 19.38
N THR A 97 -5.89 8.26 18.89
CA THR A 97 -6.11 6.89 18.43
C THR A 97 -5.13 6.53 17.32
N TYR A 98 -4.97 7.40 16.32
CA TYR A 98 -3.99 7.23 15.26
C TYR A 98 -2.56 7.03 15.80
N ARG A 99 -2.13 7.88 16.74
CA ARG A 99 -0.80 7.78 17.35
C ARG A 99 -0.58 6.50 18.13
N LEU A 100 -1.61 5.97 18.80
CA LEU A 100 -1.52 4.68 19.48
C LEU A 100 -1.38 3.54 18.46
N LEU A 101 -2.26 3.49 17.47
CA LEU A 101 -2.24 2.46 16.42
C LEU A 101 -0.93 2.46 15.61
N ALA A 102 -0.44 3.65 15.23
CA ALA A 102 0.82 3.81 14.50
C ALA A 102 2.05 3.60 15.39
N GLY A 103 1.90 3.58 16.71
CA GLY A 103 2.98 3.35 17.67
C GLY A 103 3.30 1.88 17.92
N PHE A 104 2.44 0.96 17.47
CA PHE A 104 2.72 -0.47 17.53
C PHE A 104 3.82 -0.81 16.51
N GLY A 105 4.98 -1.27 16.98
CA GLY A 105 6.16 -1.53 16.16
C GLY A 105 6.14 -2.86 15.40
N ASP A 106 4.98 -3.49 15.29
CA ASP A 106 4.77 -4.82 14.73
C ASP A 106 3.49 -4.87 13.87
N ASP A 107 3.06 -6.07 13.48
CA ASP A 107 1.90 -6.26 12.61
C ASP A 107 0.54 -6.04 13.29
N SER A 108 0.52 -5.60 14.56
CA SER A 108 -0.67 -5.41 15.39
C SER A 108 -1.80 -4.67 14.69
N ARG A 109 -1.47 -3.55 14.03
CA ARG A 109 -2.46 -2.70 13.36
C ARG A 109 -3.13 -3.39 12.16
N SER A 110 -2.45 -4.36 11.57
CA SER A 110 -2.91 -5.11 10.38
C SER A 110 -3.41 -6.52 10.71
N TYR A 111 -3.35 -6.94 11.98
CA TYR A 111 -3.47 -8.34 12.35
C TYR A 111 -4.81 -8.97 11.97
N LEU A 112 -5.94 -8.25 12.17
CA LEU A 112 -7.25 -8.71 11.74
C LEU A 112 -7.26 -9.09 10.25
N PHE A 113 -6.79 -8.18 9.41
CA PHE A 113 -6.77 -8.37 7.95
C PHE A 113 -5.80 -9.49 7.52
N ARG A 114 -4.74 -9.74 8.28
CA ARG A 114 -3.86 -10.90 8.05
C ARG A 114 -4.56 -12.23 8.32
N VAL A 115 -5.40 -12.28 9.37
CA VAL A 115 -6.22 -13.46 9.66
C VAL A 115 -7.28 -13.65 8.57
N GLU A 116 -7.91 -12.57 8.11
CA GLU A 116 -8.86 -12.61 6.98
C GLU A 116 -8.18 -13.08 5.68
N ALA A 117 -7.01 -12.56 5.34
CA ALA A 117 -6.24 -13.00 4.18
C ALA A 117 -5.82 -14.48 4.30
N ALA A 118 -5.41 -14.94 5.48
CA ALA A 118 -5.09 -16.35 5.71
C ALA A 118 -6.32 -17.25 5.50
N ARG A 119 -7.50 -16.79 5.95
CA ARG A 119 -8.76 -17.48 5.71
C ARG A 119 -9.09 -17.55 4.22
N GLU A 120 -8.92 -16.45 3.48
CA GLU A 120 -9.12 -16.40 2.03
C GLU A 120 -8.19 -17.38 1.30
N ILE A 121 -6.90 -17.43 1.67
CA ILE A 121 -5.96 -18.43 1.12
C ILE A 121 -6.44 -19.86 1.38
N MET A 122 -6.96 -20.14 2.58
CA MET A 122 -7.48 -21.47 2.92
C MET A 122 -8.80 -21.81 2.21
N GLU A 123 -9.60 -20.81 1.86
CA GLU A 123 -10.80 -20.95 1.03
C GLU A 123 -10.41 -21.24 -0.42
N LEU A 124 -9.55 -20.42 -1.03
CA LEU A 124 -8.99 -20.64 -2.37
C LEU A 124 -8.34 -22.03 -2.48
N HIS A 125 -7.54 -22.43 -1.49
CA HIS A 125 -6.92 -23.77 -1.51
C HIS A 125 -7.94 -24.92 -1.60
N ARG A 126 -9.12 -24.76 -1.00
CA ARG A 126 -10.19 -25.78 -0.99
C ARG A 126 -11.07 -25.70 -2.22
N ASP A 127 -11.41 -24.48 -2.63
CA ASP A 127 -12.53 -24.22 -3.54
C ASP A 127 -12.06 -23.76 -4.93
N ASP A 128 -10.90 -23.11 -5.04
CA ASP A 128 -10.28 -22.67 -6.31
C ASP A 128 -8.73 -22.68 -6.25
N PRO A 129 -8.12 -23.87 -6.30
CA PRO A 129 -6.66 -24.01 -6.20
C PRO A 129 -5.92 -23.44 -7.43
N GLU A 130 -6.58 -23.32 -8.59
CA GLU A 130 -5.98 -22.74 -9.79
C GLU A 130 -5.78 -21.22 -9.62
N GLU A 131 -6.77 -20.53 -9.05
CA GLU A 131 -6.64 -19.12 -8.73
C GLU A 131 -5.56 -18.86 -7.66
N LEU A 132 -5.47 -19.73 -6.64
CA LEU A 132 -4.38 -19.62 -5.64
C LEU A 132 -2.99 -19.71 -6.29
N VAL A 133 -2.79 -20.64 -7.23
CA VAL A 133 -1.52 -20.78 -7.97
C VAL A 133 -1.28 -19.57 -8.87
N ARG A 134 -2.33 -19.00 -9.48
CA ARG A 134 -2.22 -17.78 -10.27
C ARG A 134 -1.75 -16.60 -9.41
N LEU A 135 -2.37 -16.37 -8.25
CA LEU A 135 -2.01 -15.32 -7.31
C LEU A 135 -0.60 -15.51 -6.74
N GLU A 136 -0.23 -16.74 -6.36
CA GLU A 136 1.14 -17.06 -5.92
C GLU A 136 2.17 -16.68 -6.99
N ARG A 137 1.91 -17.04 -8.26
CA ARG A 137 2.80 -16.70 -9.38
C ARG A 137 2.93 -15.18 -9.57
N LEU A 138 1.85 -14.42 -9.44
CA LEU A 138 1.89 -12.96 -9.58
C LEU A 138 2.64 -12.30 -8.41
N HIS A 139 2.37 -12.72 -7.17
CA HIS A 139 3.08 -12.23 -5.99
C HIS A 139 4.56 -12.62 -5.95
N ALA A 140 4.96 -13.72 -6.60
CA ALA A 140 6.36 -14.14 -6.65
C ALA A 140 7.20 -13.43 -7.73
N GLN A 141 6.53 -12.82 -8.73
CA GLN A 141 7.20 -12.17 -9.86
C GLN A 141 7.71 -10.76 -9.55
N TRP A 142 7.15 -10.10 -8.53
CA TRP A 142 7.54 -8.74 -8.17
C TRP A 142 7.56 -8.57 -6.64
N PRO A 143 8.37 -7.64 -6.09
CA PRO A 143 8.44 -7.44 -4.64
C PRO A 143 7.16 -6.85 -4.00
N SER A 144 6.22 -6.37 -4.81
CA SER A 144 4.89 -5.90 -4.41
C SER A 144 3.78 -6.79 -5.01
N GLY A 145 2.53 -6.58 -4.58
CA GLY A 145 1.34 -7.15 -5.19
C GLY A 145 0.80 -6.37 -6.39
N GLU A 146 1.56 -5.44 -6.99
CA GLU A 146 1.05 -4.66 -8.12
C GLU A 146 0.70 -5.49 -9.35
N LEU A 147 1.40 -6.61 -9.58
CA LEU A 147 1.04 -7.55 -10.66
C LEU A 147 -0.27 -8.29 -10.39
N VAL A 148 -0.77 -8.30 -9.16
CA VAL A 148 -2.12 -8.75 -8.84
C VAL A 148 -3.15 -7.66 -9.14
N LEU A 149 -2.80 -6.39 -8.97
CA LEU A 149 -3.66 -5.26 -9.31
C LEU A 149 -3.75 -5.06 -10.83
N ARG A 150 -2.63 -5.18 -11.53
CA ARG A 150 -2.47 -5.00 -12.98
C ARG A 150 -1.65 -6.17 -13.54
N PRO A 151 -2.31 -7.28 -13.93
CA PRO A 151 -1.62 -8.43 -14.50
C PRO A 151 -0.92 -8.09 -15.81
N PRO A 152 0.24 -8.70 -16.12
CA PRO A 152 0.91 -8.54 -17.41
C PRO A 152 0.02 -8.86 -18.62
N GLU A 153 -0.93 -9.79 -18.45
CA GLU A 153 -1.87 -10.19 -19.50
C GLU A 153 -2.90 -9.09 -19.85
N GLU A 154 -3.08 -8.11 -18.95
CA GLU A 154 -4.04 -7.00 -19.10
C GLU A 154 -3.34 -5.64 -19.24
N SER A 155 -2.00 -5.62 -19.17
CA SER A 155 -1.21 -4.39 -19.08
C SER A 155 -0.11 -4.42 -20.14
N GLU A 156 -0.46 -4.02 -21.36
CA GLU A 156 0.48 -4.04 -22.49
C GLU A 156 1.59 -2.98 -22.31
N PRO A 157 2.88 -3.37 -22.34
CA PRO A 157 3.98 -2.41 -22.34
C PRO A 157 4.05 -1.60 -23.63
N PHE A 158 4.48 -0.35 -23.54
CA PHE A 158 4.87 0.42 -24.71
C PHE A 158 6.17 -0.17 -25.27
N ALA A 159 6.13 -0.72 -26.48
CA ALA A 159 7.22 -1.51 -27.02
C ALA A 159 8.50 -0.68 -27.30
N ASP A 160 8.33 0.58 -27.71
CA ASP A 160 9.40 1.44 -28.20
C ASP A 160 9.03 2.94 -28.14
N PRO A 161 9.96 3.86 -28.47
CA PRO A 161 9.68 5.30 -28.48
C PRO A 161 8.58 5.73 -29.46
N GLY A 162 8.31 4.97 -30.51
CA GLY A 162 7.19 5.21 -31.43
C GLY A 162 5.86 4.96 -30.71
N ALA A 163 5.73 3.81 -30.05
CA ALA A 163 4.54 3.48 -29.26
C ALA A 163 4.25 4.51 -28.16
N LEU A 164 5.29 5.08 -27.54
CA LEU A 164 5.11 6.17 -26.57
C LEU A 164 4.56 7.44 -27.22
N ARG A 165 5.03 7.83 -28.42
CA ARG A 165 4.50 9.01 -29.13
C ARG A 165 3.05 8.80 -29.49
N ASP A 166 2.71 7.64 -30.06
CA ASP A 166 1.34 7.28 -30.40
C ASP A 166 0.43 7.32 -29.17
N ALA A 167 0.92 6.87 -28.01
CA ALA A 167 0.19 6.92 -26.75
C ALA A 167 -0.05 8.36 -26.23
N TYR A 168 0.89 9.28 -26.40
CA TYR A 168 0.63 10.70 -26.12
C TYR A 168 -0.39 11.29 -27.10
N ASP A 169 -0.27 10.98 -28.39
CA ASP A 169 -1.19 11.48 -29.42
C ASP A 169 -2.62 10.94 -29.21
N ALA A 170 -2.76 9.74 -28.66
CA ALA A 170 -4.03 9.10 -28.32
C ALA A 170 -4.60 9.53 -26.95
N GLY A 171 -3.85 10.26 -26.12
CA GLY A 171 -4.23 10.62 -24.74
C GLY A 171 -4.06 9.48 -23.72
N ASP A 172 -3.50 8.34 -24.12
CA ASP A 172 -3.18 7.22 -23.23
C ASP A 172 -2.05 7.56 -22.24
N LEU A 173 -1.19 8.52 -22.59
CA LEU A 173 -0.16 9.07 -21.71
C LEU A 173 -0.32 10.58 -21.54
N ILE A 174 -0.21 11.03 -20.29
CA ILE A 174 -0.19 12.45 -19.94
C ILE A 174 1.22 12.83 -19.54
N SER A 175 1.76 13.87 -20.18
CA SER A 175 3.04 14.46 -19.81
C SER A 175 2.96 15.08 -18.41
N LEU A 176 3.93 14.79 -17.56
CA LEU A 176 3.99 15.31 -16.20
C LEU A 176 4.39 16.79 -16.20
N PRO A 177 3.50 17.72 -15.81
CA PRO A 177 3.88 19.12 -15.64
C PRO A 177 4.86 19.29 -14.48
N ASN A 178 5.85 20.15 -14.65
CA ASN A 178 6.81 20.49 -13.59
C ASN A 178 6.42 21.80 -12.90
N GLU A 179 5.37 21.76 -12.08
CA GLU A 179 4.86 22.92 -11.34
C GLU A 179 4.83 22.69 -9.81
N PRO A 180 5.99 22.61 -9.12
CA PRO A 180 6.05 22.07 -7.76
C PRO A 180 5.20 22.82 -6.73
N LYS A 181 5.17 24.15 -6.83
CA LYS A 181 4.33 24.97 -5.94
C LYS A 181 2.86 24.59 -6.04
N ARG A 182 2.36 24.40 -7.27
CA ARG A 182 0.97 24.07 -7.53
C ARG A 182 0.69 22.61 -7.22
N LEU A 183 1.51 21.70 -7.72
CA LEU A 183 1.22 20.26 -7.75
C LEU A 183 1.77 19.46 -6.58
N GLY A 184 2.78 19.96 -5.86
CA GLY A 184 3.34 19.30 -4.69
C GLY A 184 4.33 18.17 -4.98
N TYR A 185 4.74 18.04 -6.24
CA TYR A 185 5.90 17.28 -6.65
C TYR A 185 6.82 18.08 -7.57
N ALA A 186 8.10 17.74 -7.60
CA ALA A 186 9.03 18.15 -8.63
C ALA A 186 9.52 16.94 -9.42
N LEU A 187 9.91 17.15 -10.68
CA LEU A 187 10.59 16.11 -11.45
C LEU A 187 12.10 16.15 -11.14
N GLU A 188 12.70 14.99 -10.91
CA GLU A 188 14.16 14.87 -10.81
C GLU A 188 14.79 15.34 -12.14
N PRO A 189 15.89 16.14 -12.14
CA PRO A 189 16.56 16.56 -13.37
C PRO A 189 17.06 15.39 -14.26
N GLY A 190 17.20 14.22 -13.64
CA GLY A 190 17.55 12.94 -14.25
C GLY A 190 16.42 12.21 -14.95
N LEU A 191 15.17 12.60 -14.75
CA LEU A 191 14.00 11.84 -15.20
C LEU A 191 13.99 11.66 -16.73
N GLY A 192 13.85 10.40 -17.15
CA GLY A 192 13.85 9.96 -18.54
C GLY A 192 15.24 9.77 -19.18
N ARG A 193 16.33 9.93 -18.43
CA ARG A 193 17.70 9.78 -18.98
C ARG A 193 18.11 8.34 -19.25
N PHE A 194 17.59 7.38 -18.48
CA PHE A 194 17.98 5.96 -18.62
C PHE A 194 17.35 5.28 -19.83
N ALA A 195 16.30 5.85 -20.41
CA ALA A 195 15.65 5.35 -21.61
C ALA A 195 16.10 6.07 -22.91
N ALA A 196 17.02 7.03 -22.82
CA ALA A 196 17.53 7.79 -23.98
C ALA A 196 18.61 7.03 -24.80
N GLY A 197 18.73 5.71 -24.63
CA GLY A 197 19.78 4.89 -25.27
C GLY A 197 19.48 4.47 -26.72
N SER A 198 18.23 4.63 -27.17
CA SER A 198 17.73 4.31 -28.50
C SER A 198 17.75 5.55 -29.41
N GLU A 199 18.15 5.40 -30.67
CA GLU A 199 18.24 6.48 -31.65
C GLU A 199 16.86 7.14 -31.83
N GLY A 200 16.72 8.44 -31.51
CA GLY A 200 15.44 9.17 -31.58
C GLY A 200 14.70 9.35 -30.25
N SER A 201 15.25 8.87 -29.14
CA SER A 201 14.66 8.97 -27.80
C SER A 201 15.03 10.28 -27.10
N HIS A 202 14.06 11.16 -26.88
CA HIS A 202 14.22 12.37 -26.07
C HIS A 202 13.78 12.10 -24.62
N PRO A 203 14.51 12.56 -23.59
CA PRO A 203 14.13 12.32 -22.19
C PRO A 203 12.72 12.79 -21.82
N SER A 204 12.16 13.77 -22.52
CA SER A 204 10.79 14.24 -22.31
C SER A 204 9.72 13.19 -22.62
N LEU A 205 10.02 12.25 -23.54
CA LEU A 205 9.10 11.18 -23.91
C LEU A 205 8.82 10.23 -22.74
N TYR A 206 9.78 10.10 -21.83
CA TYR A 206 9.71 9.24 -20.65
C TYR A 206 9.24 9.98 -19.40
N ARG A 207 8.62 11.16 -19.56
CA ARG A 207 8.08 11.97 -18.46
C ARG A 207 6.56 11.95 -18.48
N GLY A 208 5.98 10.79 -18.72
CA GLY A 208 4.55 10.61 -18.74
C GLY A 208 4.12 9.37 -17.99
N LEU A 209 2.85 9.39 -17.63
CA LEU A 209 2.13 8.31 -16.97
C LEU A 209 0.74 8.21 -17.58
N ARG A 210 0.08 7.07 -17.39
CA ARG A 210 -1.34 6.94 -17.72
C ARG A 210 -2.20 7.85 -16.83
N PRO A 211 -3.40 8.27 -17.28
CA PRO A 211 -4.25 9.21 -16.54
C PRO A 211 -4.49 8.83 -15.07
N GLU A 212 -4.76 7.56 -14.79
CA GLU A 212 -5.00 7.05 -13.44
C GLU A 212 -3.75 7.14 -12.56
N ALA A 213 -2.57 6.95 -13.15
CA ALA A 213 -1.30 7.10 -12.45
C ALA A 213 -0.94 8.57 -12.18
N VAL A 214 -1.24 9.48 -13.12
CA VAL A 214 -1.16 10.93 -12.87
C VAL A 214 -2.12 11.34 -11.75
N ALA A 215 -3.38 10.88 -11.80
CA ALA A 215 -4.38 11.14 -10.78
C ALA A 215 -3.94 10.66 -9.39
N THR A 216 -3.35 9.47 -9.34
CA THR A 216 -2.80 8.88 -8.10
C THR A 216 -1.63 9.70 -7.56
N LEU A 217 -0.66 10.07 -8.40
CA LEU A 217 0.45 10.94 -8.01
C LEU A 217 -0.05 12.27 -7.43
N LEU A 218 -1.01 12.90 -8.11
CA LEU A 218 -1.62 14.16 -7.68
C LEU A 218 -2.37 14.00 -6.36
N PHE A 219 -3.17 12.95 -6.21
CA PHE A 219 -3.87 12.68 -4.96
C PHE A 219 -2.88 12.52 -3.80
N ILE A 220 -1.81 11.74 -4.01
CA ILE A 220 -0.75 11.52 -3.02
C ILE A 220 -0.14 12.86 -2.60
N THR A 221 0.30 13.70 -3.53
CA THR A 221 0.94 14.98 -3.17
C THR A 221 0.00 15.93 -2.44
N LYS A 222 -1.28 15.96 -2.82
CA LYS A 222 -2.28 16.81 -2.16
C LYS A 222 -2.58 16.33 -0.75
N GLU A 223 -2.72 15.03 -0.54
CA GLU A 223 -2.97 14.46 0.77
C GLU A 223 -1.74 14.58 1.69
N VAL A 224 -0.53 14.38 1.16
CA VAL A 224 0.71 14.67 1.90
C VAL A 224 0.76 16.13 2.29
N ARG A 225 0.44 17.06 1.38
CA ARG A 225 0.38 18.49 1.68
C ARG A 225 -0.64 18.81 2.77
N ARG A 226 -1.83 18.20 2.70
CA ARG A 226 -2.91 18.38 3.69
C ARG A 226 -2.48 17.91 5.08
N VAL A 227 -1.76 16.79 5.15
CA VAL A 227 -1.33 16.17 6.42
C VAL A 227 -0.07 16.82 7.00
N ALA A 228 0.96 17.06 6.17
CA ALA A 228 2.24 17.60 6.62
C ALA A 228 2.28 19.15 6.67
N GLY A 229 1.36 19.81 5.96
CA GLY A 229 1.31 21.27 5.76
C GLY A 229 2.08 21.76 4.52
N HIS A 230 2.91 20.91 3.93
CA HIS A 230 3.60 21.14 2.66
C HIS A 230 3.86 19.79 1.98
N ALA A 231 4.10 19.78 0.67
CA ALA A 231 4.51 18.59 -0.07
C ALA A 231 5.58 18.99 -1.09
N ASP A 232 6.73 18.34 -0.96
CA ASP A 232 7.90 18.49 -1.81
C ASP A 232 8.41 17.09 -2.19
N LEU A 233 7.50 16.26 -2.72
CA LEU A 233 7.87 14.95 -3.23
C LEU A 233 8.64 15.11 -4.54
N ARG A 234 9.52 14.15 -4.86
CA ARG A 234 10.31 14.20 -6.09
C ARG A 234 10.11 12.92 -6.88
N VAL A 235 9.61 13.05 -8.11
CA VAL A 235 9.43 11.94 -9.04
C VAL A 235 10.79 11.63 -9.66
N THR A 236 11.32 10.45 -9.35
CA THR A 236 12.62 9.98 -9.84
C THR A 236 12.47 9.20 -11.13
N ASP A 237 11.34 8.52 -11.29
CA ASP A 237 11.07 7.71 -12.47
C ASP A 237 9.59 7.59 -12.84
N ALA A 238 9.32 7.27 -14.11
CA ALA A 238 7.98 7.20 -14.72
C ALA A 238 7.97 6.11 -15.82
N VAL A 239 7.39 6.35 -16.99
CA VAL A 239 7.43 5.34 -18.08
C VAL A 239 8.87 5.04 -18.55
N ARG A 240 9.18 3.76 -18.79
CA ARG A 240 10.49 3.28 -19.29
C ARG A 240 10.34 2.44 -20.57
N ASP A 241 11.41 2.33 -21.35
CA ASP A 241 11.49 1.29 -22.40
C ASP A 241 11.53 -0.11 -21.76
N PRO A 242 10.85 -1.13 -22.33
CA PRO A 242 10.94 -2.50 -21.85
C PRO A 242 12.36 -3.08 -21.84
N ALA A 243 13.23 -2.56 -22.72
CA ALA A 243 14.64 -2.95 -22.82
C ALA A 243 15.56 -2.17 -21.86
N ALA A 244 15.03 -1.22 -21.08
CA ALA A 244 15.81 -0.50 -20.10
C ALA A 244 16.38 -1.48 -19.04
N PRO A 245 17.58 -1.21 -18.50
CA PRO A 245 18.10 -2.00 -17.39
C PRO A 245 17.10 -2.02 -16.25
N ALA A 246 16.94 -3.20 -15.62
CA ALA A 246 16.13 -3.36 -14.43
C ALA A 246 16.56 -2.34 -13.35
N GLY A 247 15.58 -1.72 -12.72
CA GLY A 247 15.76 -0.80 -11.60
C GLY A 247 16.39 -1.48 -10.38
N ALA A 248 16.67 -0.70 -9.34
CA ALA A 248 16.95 -1.28 -8.03
C ALA A 248 15.71 -2.09 -7.60
N GLY A 249 15.89 -3.23 -6.91
CA GLY A 249 14.75 -4.06 -6.47
C GLY A 249 14.03 -4.88 -7.56
N GLU A 250 14.16 -4.51 -8.83
CA GLU A 250 13.52 -5.22 -9.94
C GLU A 250 14.22 -6.55 -10.28
N PRO A 251 13.48 -7.67 -10.41
CA PRO A 251 14.08 -8.94 -10.82
C PRO A 251 14.55 -8.87 -12.29
N PRO A 252 15.77 -9.33 -12.61
CA PRO A 252 16.26 -9.32 -13.99
C PRO A 252 15.36 -10.12 -14.93
N GLY A 253 14.91 -9.49 -16.02
CA GLY A 253 14.06 -10.11 -17.03
C GLY A 253 12.59 -10.28 -16.63
N ALA A 254 12.17 -9.72 -15.49
CA ALA A 254 10.76 -9.63 -15.14
C ALA A 254 10.05 -8.55 -15.97
N PHE A 255 8.73 -8.70 -16.09
CA PHE A 255 7.85 -7.65 -16.58
C PHE A 255 7.99 -6.40 -15.71
N SER A 256 8.32 -5.24 -16.31
CA SER A 256 8.45 -3.98 -15.57
C SER A 256 7.15 -3.17 -15.68
N PRO A 257 6.47 -2.88 -14.56
CA PRO A 257 5.28 -2.03 -14.54
C PRO A 257 5.52 -0.62 -15.11
N HIS A 258 6.75 -0.10 -15.00
CA HIS A 258 7.12 1.18 -15.62
C HIS A 258 6.92 1.20 -17.13
N ALA A 259 7.07 0.06 -17.81
CA ALA A 259 6.88 -0.01 -19.26
C ALA A 259 5.41 0.15 -19.70
N THR A 260 4.46 0.12 -18.76
CA THR A 260 3.02 0.25 -19.03
C THR A 260 2.47 1.67 -18.77
N GLY A 261 3.26 2.54 -18.12
CA GLY A 261 2.80 3.85 -17.67
C GLY A 261 1.95 3.85 -16.40
N TYR A 262 1.73 2.69 -15.76
CA TYR A 262 1.01 2.56 -14.48
C TYR A 262 1.92 2.59 -13.24
N ALA A 263 3.23 2.86 -13.39
CA ALA A 263 4.14 2.94 -12.26
C ALA A 263 5.03 4.18 -12.28
N PHE A 264 5.41 4.65 -11.11
CA PHE A 264 6.33 5.77 -10.91
C PHE A 264 7.08 5.64 -9.59
N ASP A 265 8.24 6.28 -9.52
CA ASP A 265 9.10 6.25 -8.34
C ASP A 265 9.18 7.63 -7.67
N ILE A 266 9.17 7.63 -6.35
CA ILE A 266 9.32 8.84 -5.52
C ILE A 266 10.56 8.74 -4.64
N ALA A 267 11.42 9.76 -4.68
CA ALA A 267 12.59 9.82 -3.81
C ALA A 267 12.20 9.75 -2.32
N ARG A 268 13.01 9.02 -1.54
CA ARG A 268 12.91 8.95 -0.06
C ARG A 268 13.58 10.11 0.65
N GLU A 269 14.08 11.09 -0.10
CA GLU A 269 14.55 12.37 0.41
C GLU A 269 13.38 13.35 0.51
N TYR A 270 13.08 13.80 1.73
CA TYR A 270 11.92 14.64 1.99
C TYR A 270 12.30 16.05 2.43
N GLY A 271 11.52 17.04 1.98
CA GLY A 271 11.69 18.45 2.36
C GLY A 271 11.39 18.78 3.84
N GLY A 272 11.10 17.80 4.69
CA GLY A 272 10.89 18.01 6.11
C GLY A 272 10.50 16.74 6.89
N PRO A 273 10.64 16.75 8.22
CA PRO A 273 10.43 15.56 9.07
C PRO A 273 8.97 15.08 9.13
N ARG A 274 8.01 15.90 8.65
CA ARG A 274 6.58 15.55 8.61
C ARG A 274 6.16 14.89 7.30
N VAL A 275 6.91 15.09 6.22
CA VAL A 275 6.54 14.63 4.88
C VAL A 275 6.63 13.12 4.79
N GLY A 276 7.72 12.50 5.26
CA GLY A 276 7.87 11.04 5.25
C GLY A 276 6.73 10.30 5.99
N PRO A 277 6.41 10.64 7.25
CA PRO A 277 5.28 10.03 7.96
C PRO A 277 3.92 10.29 7.30
N ALA A 278 3.70 11.49 6.74
CA ALA A 278 2.48 11.79 6.00
C ALA A 278 2.36 10.95 4.72
N PHE A 279 3.46 10.79 3.99
CA PHE A 279 3.52 9.98 2.79
C PHE A 279 3.26 8.51 3.08
N ALA A 280 3.92 7.95 4.09
CA ALA A 280 3.65 6.59 4.55
C ALA A 280 2.17 6.38 4.92
N TYR A 281 1.56 7.32 5.66
CA TYR A 281 0.12 7.27 5.96
C TYR A 281 -0.74 7.22 4.70
N VAL A 282 -0.48 8.08 3.70
CA VAL A 282 -1.26 8.11 2.46
C VAL A 282 -1.11 6.82 1.67
N LEU A 283 0.12 6.32 1.52
CA LEU A 283 0.39 5.06 0.82
C LEU A 283 -0.35 3.88 1.46
N GLU A 284 -0.33 3.79 2.79
CA GLU A 284 -1.06 2.73 3.52
C GLU A 284 -2.57 2.78 3.28
N ARG A 285 -3.16 3.98 3.19
CA ARG A 285 -4.60 4.14 2.91
C ARG A 285 -4.94 3.75 1.48
N LEU A 286 -4.12 4.16 0.51
CA LEU A 286 -4.34 3.81 -0.89
C LEU A 286 -4.15 2.31 -1.14
N ARG A 287 -3.15 1.68 -0.51
CA ARG A 287 -2.96 0.22 -0.56
C ARG A 287 -4.16 -0.53 0.02
N ALA A 288 -4.68 -0.08 1.15
CA ALA A 288 -5.86 -0.71 1.76
C ALA A 288 -7.11 -0.63 0.88
N LEU A 289 -7.19 0.38 0.01
CA LEU A 289 -8.25 0.56 -0.98
C LEU A 289 -7.93 -0.08 -2.33
N ARG A 290 -6.83 -0.83 -2.44
CA ARG A 290 -6.33 -1.45 -3.69
C ARG A 290 -6.09 -0.47 -4.85
N VAL A 291 -5.96 0.83 -4.53
CA VAL A 291 -5.63 1.86 -5.52
C VAL A 291 -4.17 1.75 -5.96
N ILE A 292 -3.28 1.33 -5.05
CA ILE A 292 -1.87 1.12 -5.35
C ILE A 292 -1.35 -0.14 -4.65
N ASP A 293 -0.20 -0.61 -5.11
CA ASP A 293 0.78 -1.27 -4.25
C ASP A 293 2.12 -0.53 -4.35
N TYR A 294 3.05 -0.76 -3.41
CA TYR A 294 4.33 -0.05 -3.40
C TYR A 294 5.46 -0.86 -2.76
N VAL A 295 6.70 -0.57 -3.17
CA VAL A 295 7.92 -1.13 -2.56
C VAL A 295 8.74 0.00 -1.97
N VAL A 296 9.24 -0.19 -0.75
CA VAL A 296 10.21 0.74 -0.16
C VAL A 296 11.60 0.25 -0.51
N GLU A 297 12.28 0.98 -1.39
CA GLU A 297 13.66 0.70 -1.78
C GLU A 297 14.63 1.57 -1.00
N ARG A 298 15.93 1.47 -1.31
CA ARG A 298 16.95 2.21 -0.57
C ARG A 298 16.74 3.72 -0.67
N ASP A 299 16.64 4.24 -1.88
CA ASP A 299 16.64 5.67 -2.16
C ASP A 299 15.29 6.18 -2.72
N GLU A 300 14.41 5.27 -3.14
CA GLU A 300 13.09 5.59 -3.69
C GLU A 300 11.98 4.67 -3.15
N ILE A 301 10.73 5.06 -3.41
CA ILE A 301 9.54 4.25 -3.20
C ILE A 301 8.92 4.04 -4.57
N HIS A 302 8.90 2.80 -5.01
CA HIS A 302 8.24 2.36 -6.23
C HIS A 302 6.74 2.23 -5.98
N ILE A 303 5.91 2.78 -6.86
CA ILE A 303 4.45 2.78 -6.74
C ILE A 303 3.83 2.24 -8.02
N GLY A 304 3.15 1.11 -7.90
CA GLY A 304 2.32 0.54 -8.95
C GLY A 304 0.85 0.91 -8.74
N VAL A 305 0.18 1.35 -9.81
CA VAL A 305 -1.18 1.89 -9.77
C VAL A 305 -2.18 0.85 -10.26
N GLY A 306 -3.14 0.50 -9.40
CA GLY A 306 -4.22 -0.43 -9.68
C GLY A 306 -5.38 0.18 -10.46
N PRO A 307 -6.36 -0.64 -10.89
CA PRO A 307 -7.55 -0.17 -11.61
C PRO A 307 -8.47 0.72 -10.75
N ASP A 308 -8.50 0.53 -9.43
CA ASP A 308 -9.32 1.37 -8.53
C ASP A 308 -8.90 2.85 -8.49
N ALA A 309 -7.74 3.19 -9.09
CA ALA A 309 -7.30 4.56 -9.31
C ALA A 309 -8.16 5.35 -10.31
N GLU A 310 -8.99 4.70 -11.13
CA GLU A 310 -9.99 5.38 -11.98
C GLU A 310 -10.86 6.35 -11.18
N ARG A 311 -11.14 6.03 -9.92
CA ARG A 311 -11.93 6.87 -9.01
C ARG A 311 -11.25 8.21 -8.67
N LEU A 312 -9.95 8.34 -8.96
CA LEU A 312 -9.17 9.56 -8.75
C LEU A 312 -9.08 10.44 -10.00
N LEU A 313 -9.53 9.98 -11.18
CA LEU A 313 -9.46 10.76 -12.43
C LEU A 313 -9.97 12.21 -12.31
N PRO A 314 -11.07 12.51 -11.57
CA PRO A 314 -11.50 13.90 -11.37
C PRO A 314 -10.43 14.81 -10.76
N VAL A 315 -9.47 14.27 -9.99
CA VAL A 315 -8.32 15.02 -9.45
C VAL A 315 -7.35 15.42 -10.55
N GLN A 316 -7.08 14.50 -11.51
CA GLN A 316 -6.24 14.80 -12.66
C GLN A 316 -6.93 15.82 -13.56
N GLU A 317 -8.19 15.62 -13.95
CA GLU A 317 -8.94 16.56 -14.79
C GLU A 317 -8.96 17.98 -14.21
N ALA A 318 -9.12 18.11 -12.88
CA ALA A 318 -9.15 19.41 -12.21
C ALA A 318 -7.78 20.11 -12.12
N LEU A 319 -6.67 19.37 -12.15
CA LEU A 319 -5.33 19.92 -11.90
C LEU A 319 -4.43 19.91 -13.15
N VAL A 320 -4.66 19.01 -14.07
CA VAL A 320 -3.88 18.84 -15.31
C VAL A 320 -4.89 18.51 -16.40
N PRO A 321 -5.70 19.48 -16.84
CA PRO A 321 -6.66 19.25 -17.91
C PRO A 321 -5.94 18.86 -19.20
N GLU A 322 -6.59 18.06 -20.03
CA GLU A 322 -6.06 17.76 -21.36
C GLU A 322 -5.92 19.06 -22.17
N PRO A 323 -4.88 19.18 -23.01
CA PRO A 323 -4.78 20.31 -23.94
C PRO A 323 -5.99 20.28 -24.90
N GLU A 324 -6.67 21.42 -25.03
CA GLU A 324 -7.77 21.65 -26.00
C GLU A 324 -7.35 21.44 -27.46
#